data_AF-A0A3N5XBV6-F1
#
_entry.id   AF-A0A3N5XBV6-F1
#
_cell.length_a   1.000
_cell.length_b   1.000
_cell.length_c   1.000
_cell.angle_alpha   90.00
_cell.angle_beta   90.00
_cell.angle_gamma   90.00
#
_symmetry.space_group_name_H-M   'P 1'
#
loop_
_entity.id
_entity.type
_entity.pdbx_description
1 polymer ?
#
loop_
_entity_poly.entity_id
_entity_poly.type
_entity_poly.pdbx_seq_one_letter_code
_entity_poly.pdbx_strand_id
1 'polypeptide(L)'
;MTFKAAEEKWRALSEEVIVGMQDWRAQHPKATLREIERALDERLARLRARMLQDTALASQARTWAEGTGAVCCPTCGVGLTPRGEQQRQLQTQGGQEVVLVREYGECPDCGAGLFPPG
;
A
#
# COMPACT_ATOMS: atom_id res chain seq x y z
N MET A 1 -13.08 -1.76 7.00
CA MET A 1 -12.43 -1.14 8.18
C MET A 1 -12.73 0.35 8.13
N THR A 2 -13.09 0.96 9.26
CA THR A 2 -13.15 2.43 9.36
C THR A 2 -11.74 2.98 9.51
N PHE A 3 -11.47 4.18 8.97
CA PHE A 3 -10.16 4.83 9.07
C PHE A 3 -9.66 4.91 10.53
N LYS A 4 -10.58 5.05 11.48
CA LYS A 4 -10.29 5.06 12.93
C LYS A 4 -9.58 3.79 13.41
N ALA A 5 -10.05 2.61 13.00
CA ALA A 5 -9.42 1.34 13.39
C ALA A 5 -8.07 1.10 12.70
N ALA A 6 -7.83 1.72 11.53
CA ALA A 6 -6.52 1.75 10.90
C ALA A 6 -5.57 2.69 11.64
N GLU A 7 -6.06 3.87 12.04
CA GLU A 7 -5.31 4.87 12.80
C GLU A 7 -4.77 4.31 14.13
N GLU A 8 -5.60 3.60 14.90
CA GLU A 8 -5.17 2.96 16.17
C GLU A 8 -4.01 1.98 15.94
N LYS A 9 -4.06 1.19 14.85
CA LYS A 9 -2.97 0.28 14.47
C LYS A 9 -1.71 1.03 14.04
N TRP A 10 -1.86 2.11 13.30
CA TRP A 10 -0.72 2.93 12.89
C TRP A 10 -0.05 3.61 14.08
N ARG A 11 -0.83 4.07 15.07
CA ARG A 11 -0.30 4.60 16.33
C ARG A 11 0.50 3.55 17.09
N ALA A 12 -0.04 2.34 17.24
CA ALA A 12 0.66 1.24 17.89
C ALA A 12 1.98 0.89 17.18
N LEU A 13 1.97 0.78 15.85
CA LEU A 13 3.18 0.54 15.06
C LEU A 13 4.18 1.70 15.16
N SER A 14 3.70 2.95 15.23
CA SER A 14 4.58 4.12 15.41
C SER A 14 5.26 4.09 16.78
N GLU A 15 4.54 3.70 17.83
CA GLU A 15 5.11 3.52 19.17
C GLU A 15 6.20 2.43 19.16
N GLU A 16 5.95 1.29 18.51
CA GLU A 16 6.95 0.22 18.33
C GLU A 16 8.24 0.73 17.65
N VAL A 17 8.11 1.58 16.61
CA VAL A 17 9.26 2.20 15.94
C VAL A 17 10.03 3.11 16.90
N ILE A 18 9.33 3.96 17.65
CA ILE A 18 9.92 4.95 18.56
C ILE A 18 10.68 4.24 19.69
N VAL A 19 10.01 3.36 20.42
CA VAL A 19 10.62 2.57 21.51
C VAL A 19 11.79 1.75 20.97
N GLY A 20 11.57 1.05 19.84
CA GLY A 20 12.60 0.24 19.21
C GLY A 20 13.83 1.03 18.75
N MET A 21 13.69 2.32 18.41
CA MET A 21 14.84 3.18 18.10
C MET A 21 15.53 3.73 19.33
N GLN A 22 14.81 4.03 20.41
CA GLN A 22 15.41 4.43 21.68
C GLN A 22 16.30 3.31 22.23
N ASP A 23 15.77 2.08 22.27
CA ASP A 23 16.49 0.89 22.73
C ASP A 23 17.70 0.59 21.86
N TRP A 24 17.53 0.67 20.53
CA TRP A 24 18.64 0.45 19.61
C TRP A 24 19.72 1.52 19.78
N ARG A 25 19.35 2.80 19.94
CA ARG A 25 20.31 3.89 20.11
C ARG A 25 21.09 3.75 21.43
N ALA A 26 20.44 3.30 22.50
CA ALA A 26 21.10 3.03 23.78
C ALA A 26 22.16 1.91 23.65
N GLN A 27 21.87 0.89 22.85
CA GLN A 27 22.80 -0.22 22.57
C GLN A 27 23.92 0.16 21.59
N HIS A 28 23.69 1.19 20.75
CA HIS A 28 24.63 1.61 19.71
C HIS A 28 25.04 3.09 19.87
N PRO A 29 25.68 3.48 21.00
CA PRO A 29 25.98 4.89 21.30
C PRO A 29 26.96 5.53 20.31
N LYS A 30 27.76 4.73 19.61
CA LYS A 30 28.74 5.17 18.60
C LYS A 30 28.32 4.90 17.15
N ALA A 31 27.07 4.49 16.91
CA ALA A 31 26.59 4.27 15.56
C ALA A 31 26.80 5.49 14.67
N THR A 32 27.22 5.24 13.44
CA THR A 32 27.30 6.22 12.37
C THR A 32 25.91 6.60 11.86
N LEU A 33 25.81 7.72 11.14
CA LEU A 33 24.54 8.13 10.52
C LEU A 33 23.95 7.03 9.63
N ARG A 34 24.78 6.38 8.81
CA ARG A 34 24.37 5.31 7.91
C ARG A 34 23.76 4.11 8.64
N GLU A 35 24.29 3.77 9.82
CA GLU A 35 23.76 2.69 10.65
C GLU A 35 22.44 3.09 11.30
N ILE A 36 22.33 4.35 11.73
CA ILE A 36 21.09 4.92 12.29
C ILE A 36 20.00 4.92 11.21
N GLU A 37 20.30 5.37 9.99
CA GLU A 37 19.38 5.36 8.85
C GLU A 37 18.87 3.95 8.55
N ARG A 38 19.79 2.98 8.42
CA ARG A 38 19.40 1.58 8.17
C ARG A 38 18.48 1.04 9.27
N ALA A 39 18.84 1.25 10.54
CA ALA A 39 18.04 0.75 11.66
C ALA A 39 16.65 1.40 11.73
N LEU A 40 16.56 2.68 11.39
CA LEU A 40 15.31 3.42 11.30
C LEU A 40 14.47 2.92 10.12
N ASP A 41 15.06 2.78 8.93
CA ASP A 41 14.38 2.33 7.72
C ASP A 41 13.78 0.93 7.88
N GLU A 42 14.54 -0.01 8.47
CA GLU A 42 14.06 -1.36 8.77
C GLU A 42 12.78 -1.34 9.63
N ARG A 43 12.72 -0.45 10.62
CA ARG A 43 11.55 -0.31 11.51
C ARG A 43 10.40 0.40 10.82
N LEU A 44 10.67 1.47 10.09
CA LEU A 44 9.67 2.22 9.34
C LEU A 44 9.03 1.40 8.22
N ALA A 45 9.76 0.45 7.62
CA ALA A 45 9.28 -0.34 6.50
C ALA A 45 7.93 -1.02 6.80
N ARG A 46 7.76 -1.58 8.01
CA ARG A 46 6.52 -2.26 8.42
C ARG A 46 5.36 -1.28 8.59
N LEU A 47 5.58 -0.15 9.26
CA LEU A 47 4.59 0.91 9.43
C LEU A 47 4.15 1.45 8.05
N ARG A 48 5.12 1.75 7.19
CA ARG A 48 4.91 2.23 5.82
C ARG A 48 4.05 1.26 5.02
N ALA A 49 4.39 -0.04 5.02
CA ALA A 49 3.64 -1.06 4.29
C ALA A 49 2.18 -1.12 4.77
N ARG A 50 1.96 -1.08 6.09
CA ARG A 50 0.61 -1.09 6.67
C ARG A 50 -0.19 0.13 6.27
N MET A 51 0.37 1.33 6.44
CA MET A 51 -0.30 2.58 6.07
C MET A 51 -0.63 2.61 4.59
N LEU A 52 0.33 2.22 3.73
CA LEU A 52 0.12 2.16 2.28
C LEU A 52 -1.02 1.22 1.91
N GLN A 53 -1.05 0.02 2.50
CA GLN A 53 -2.12 -0.95 2.25
C GLN A 53 -3.48 -0.41 2.67
N ASP A 54 -3.59 0.08 3.90
CA ASP A 54 -4.85 0.57 4.46
C ASP A 54 -5.35 1.80 3.68
N THR A 55 -4.47 2.74 3.32
CA THR A 55 -4.82 3.93 2.51
C THR A 55 -5.23 3.52 1.10
N ALA A 56 -4.51 2.60 0.45
CA ALA A 56 -4.86 2.13 -0.89
C ALA A 56 -6.23 1.42 -0.93
N LEU A 57 -6.55 0.66 0.12
CA LEU A 57 -7.85 -0.04 0.24
C LEU A 57 -8.98 0.89 0.70
N ALA A 58 -8.66 2.04 1.30
CA ALA A 58 -9.68 3.00 1.72
C ALA A 58 -10.09 3.97 0.61
N SER A 59 -9.40 3.98 -0.53
CA SER A 59 -9.82 4.76 -1.71
C SER A 59 -11.29 4.47 -2.06
N GLN A 60 -12.02 5.52 -2.45
CA GLN A 60 -13.44 5.44 -2.78
C GLN A 60 -13.68 4.64 -4.08
N ALA A 61 -12.67 4.55 -4.95
CA ALA A 61 -12.72 3.73 -6.15
C ALA A 61 -12.29 2.28 -5.87
N ARG A 62 -13.17 1.53 -5.19
CA ARG A 62 -12.98 0.08 -4.96
C ARG A 62 -13.68 -0.81 -5.97
N THR A 63 -14.67 -0.25 -6.65
CA THR A 63 -15.49 -0.92 -7.64
C THR A 63 -15.52 -0.10 -8.92
N TRP A 64 -15.72 -0.76 -10.05
CA TRP A 64 -16.08 -0.07 -11.29
C TRP A 64 -17.50 0.46 -11.09
N ALA A 65 -17.68 1.77 -10.96
CA ALA A 65 -18.98 2.36 -10.70
C ALA A 65 -20.00 1.91 -11.76
N GLU A 66 -21.07 1.23 -11.33
CA GLU A 66 -22.20 0.90 -12.19
C GLU A 66 -22.84 2.21 -12.67
N GLY A 67 -22.66 2.54 -13.95
CA GLY A 67 -23.37 3.65 -14.60
C GLY A 67 -22.55 4.89 -14.97
N THR A 68 -21.26 4.98 -14.62
CA THR A 68 -20.36 5.96 -15.26
C THR A 68 -19.62 5.26 -16.37
N GLY A 69 -19.73 5.75 -17.61
CA GLY A 69 -19.27 5.11 -18.84
C GLY A 69 -17.95 4.36 -18.74
N ALA A 70 -17.87 3.24 -19.48
CA ALA A 70 -16.75 2.29 -19.49
C ALA A 70 -15.40 3.00 -19.29
N VAL A 71 -14.74 2.74 -18.16
CA VAL A 71 -13.38 3.23 -17.98
C VAL A 71 -12.55 2.66 -19.12
N CYS A 72 -11.88 3.53 -19.85
CA CYS A 72 -11.07 3.15 -20.98
C CYS A 72 -9.64 2.85 -20.56
N CYS A 73 -8.99 1.93 -21.27
CA CYS A 73 -7.56 1.76 -21.20
C CYS A 73 -6.86 3.09 -21.56
N PRO A 74 -5.95 3.64 -20.74
CA PRO A 74 -5.26 4.89 -21.04
C PRO A 74 -4.32 4.77 -22.24
N THR A 75 -3.97 3.54 -22.64
CA THR A 75 -3.12 3.25 -23.79
C THR A 75 -3.92 3.01 -25.07
N CYS A 76 -5.00 2.24 -24.99
CA CYS A 76 -5.75 1.80 -26.17
C CYS A 76 -7.03 2.60 -26.42
N GLY A 77 -7.53 3.33 -25.42
CA GLY A 77 -8.81 4.05 -25.49
C GLY A 77 -10.06 3.18 -25.46
N VAL A 78 -9.92 1.85 -25.44
CA VAL A 78 -11.07 0.91 -25.40
C VAL A 78 -11.56 0.65 -23.99
N GLY A 79 -12.85 0.35 -23.86
CA GLY A 79 -13.50 0.02 -22.59
C GLY A 79 -12.92 -1.25 -21.95
N LEU A 80 -12.73 -1.21 -20.65
CA LEU A 80 -12.21 -2.35 -19.88
C LEU A 80 -13.31 -3.39 -19.60
N THR A 81 -12.92 -4.66 -19.62
CA THR A 81 -13.78 -5.78 -19.22
C THR A 81 -13.58 -6.06 -17.73
N PRO A 82 -14.64 -6.04 -16.88
CA PRO A 82 -14.53 -6.38 -15.47
C PRO A 82 -14.03 -7.81 -15.28
N ARG A 83 -13.05 -8.00 -14.38
CA ARG A 83 -12.45 -9.29 -14.00
C ARG A 83 -12.79 -9.71 -12.56
N GLY A 84 -13.70 -8.98 -11.91
CA GLY A 84 -14.07 -9.17 -10.50
C GLY A 84 -12.97 -8.76 -9.52
N GLU A 85 -13.13 -9.15 -8.26
CA GLU A 85 -12.12 -8.93 -7.22
C GLU A 85 -10.90 -9.84 -7.43
N GLN A 86 -9.71 -9.25 -7.35
CA GLN A 86 -8.44 -9.96 -7.44
C GLN A 86 -7.55 -9.59 -6.26
N GLN A 87 -6.82 -10.59 -5.75
CA GLN A 87 -5.78 -10.39 -4.75
C GLN A 87 -4.42 -10.23 -5.43
N ARG A 88 -3.68 -9.20 -5.04
CA ARG A 88 -2.31 -8.96 -5.51
C ARG A 88 -1.36 -8.76 -4.34
N GLN A 89 -0.23 -9.43 -4.39
CA GLN A 89 0.89 -9.26 -3.47
C GLN A 89 1.95 -8.39 -4.15
N LEU A 90 2.34 -7.31 -3.50
CA LEU A 90 3.30 -6.34 -4.00
C LEU A 90 4.42 -6.15 -2.98
N GLN A 91 5.64 -5.93 -3.47
CA GLN A 91 6.75 -5.53 -2.62
C GLN A 91 6.83 -3.99 -2.60
N THR A 92 6.77 -3.40 -1.42
CA THR A 92 6.99 -1.96 -1.24
C THR A 92 8.47 -1.65 -1.01
N GLN A 93 8.81 -0.37 -1.03
CA GLN A 93 10.13 0.11 -0.61
C GLN A 93 10.40 -0.37 0.83
N GLY A 94 11.57 -0.98 1.05
CA GLY A 94 11.91 -1.65 2.31
C GLY A 94 11.61 -3.15 2.33
N GLY A 95 11.23 -3.76 1.19
CA GLY A 95 11.08 -5.22 1.05
C GLY A 95 9.92 -5.81 1.85
N GLN A 96 8.95 -4.97 2.23
CA GLN A 96 7.75 -5.41 2.92
C GLN A 96 6.65 -5.73 1.91
N GLU A 97 5.87 -6.76 2.22
CA GLU A 97 4.73 -7.15 1.40
C GLU A 97 3.51 -6.27 1.70
N VAL A 98 2.79 -5.90 0.65
CA VAL A 98 1.48 -5.27 0.69
C VAL A 98 0.51 -6.16 -0.08
N VAL A 99 -0.63 -6.47 0.56
CA VAL A 99 -1.68 -7.29 -0.05
C VAL A 99 -2.88 -6.40 -0.36
N LEU A 100 -3.24 -6.33 -1.63
CA LEU A 100 -4.40 -5.57 -2.10
C LEU A 100 -5.47 -6.51 -2.63
N VAL A 101 -6.70 -6.35 -2.16
CA VAL A 101 -7.90 -7.03 -2.69
C VAL A 101 -8.84 -5.95 -3.20
N ARG A 102 -9.08 -5.91 -4.52
CA ARG A 102 -9.92 -4.89 -5.18
C ARG A 102 -10.41 -5.39 -6.54
N GLU A 103 -11.42 -4.75 -7.11
CA GLU A 103 -11.86 -5.04 -8.47
C GLU A 103 -10.82 -4.64 -9.51
N TYR A 104 -10.74 -5.41 -10.60
CA TYR A 104 -9.88 -5.13 -11.74
C TYR A 104 -10.66 -5.17 -13.04
N GLY A 105 -10.16 -4.45 -14.01
CA GLY A 105 -10.64 -4.41 -15.38
C GLY A 105 -9.45 -4.72 -16.29
N GLU A 106 -9.70 -5.44 -17.37
CA GLU A 106 -8.68 -5.75 -18.36
C GLU A 106 -9.02 -5.14 -19.71
N CYS A 107 -8.02 -4.57 -20.35
CA CYS A 107 -8.15 -4.12 -21.73
C CYS A 107 -8.19 -5.34 -22.66
N PRO A 108 -9.27 -5.54 -23.45
CA PRO A 108 -9.33 -6.66 -24.38
C PRO A 108 -8.27 -6.59 -25.49
N ASP A 109 -7.78 -5.40 -25.83
CA ASP A 109 -6.84 -5.20 -26.94
C ASP A 109 -5.38 -5.43 -26.55
N CYS A 110 -4.96 -4.95 -25.38
CA CYS A 110 -3.57 -5.04 -24.94
C CYS A 110 -3.35 -5.91 -23.69
N GLY A 111 -4.41 -6.42 -23.07
CA GLY A 111 -4.33 -7.25 -21.87
C GLY A 111 -3.92 -6.49 -20.60
N ALA A 112 -3.83 -5.16 -20.63
CA ALA A 112 -3.43 -4.38 -19.47
C ALA A 112 -4.48 -4.50 -18.35
N GLY A 113 -4.05 -5.03 -17.21
CA GLY A 113 -4.83 -5.05 -15.97
C GLY A 113 -4.78 -3.69 -15.29
N LEU A 114 -5.95 -3.07 -15.14
CA LEU A 114 -6.12 -1.76 -14.54
C LEU A 114 -7.00 -1.88 -13.30
N PHE A 115 -6.75 -1.00 -12.35
CA PHE A 115 -7.59 -0.81 -11.18
C PHE A 115 -8.49 0.41 -11.39
N PRO A 116 -9.67 0.46 -10.74
CA PRO A 116 -10.54 1.62 -10.81
C PRO A 116 -9.77 2.91 -10.46
N PRO A 117 -9.88 3.97 -11.25
CA PRO A 117 -9.22 5.23 -10.96
C PRO A 117 -9.87 5.90 -9.74
N GLY A 118 -9.09 6.13 -8.68
CA GLY A 118 -9.45 6.93 -7.51
C GLY A 118 -8.44 6.84 -6.38
#